data_AF-A0A800K286-F1
#
_entry.id   AF-A0A800K286-F1
#
_cell.length_a   1.000
_cell.length_b   1.000
_cell.length_c   1.000
_cell.angle_alpha   90.00
_cell.angle_beta   90.00
_cell.angle_gamma   90.00
#
_symmetry.space_group_name_H-M   'P 1'
#
loop_
_entity.id
_entity.type
_entity.pdbx_description
1 polymer ?
#
loop_
_entity_poly.entity_id
_entity_poly.type
_entity_poly.pdbx_seq_one_letter_code
_entity_poly.pdbx_strand_id
1 'polypeptide(L)'
;MSLKVPNKMLILILSIIGLFLFLILNISTGPANLALGQILSFNLNDAGRLIFYEIRLPKAITAILAGCALSLSGLQMQTMFKNPLAGPYN
;
A
#
# COMPACT_ATOMS: atom_id res chain seq x y z
N MET A 1 5.04 -11.77 30.56
CA MET A 1 3.92 -12.09 29.65
C MET A 1 4.48 -12.23 28.23
N SER A 2 5.06 -13.39 27.89
CA SER A 2 5.72 -13.59 26.59
C SER A 2 4.66 -13.99 25.56
N LEU A 3 4.23 -13.03 24.75
CA LEU A 3 3.30 -13.28 23.64
C LEU A 3 4.02 -14.16 22.61
N LYS A 4 3.71 -15.46 22.61
CA LYS A 4 4.02 -16.35 21.47
C LYS A 4 3.12 -15.96 20.31
N VAL A 5 3.50 -14.90 19.61
CA VAL A 5 2.82 -14.49 18.38
C VAL A 5 3.10 -15.58 17.34
N PRO A 6 2.09 -16.30 16.82
CA PRO A 6 2.33 -17.31 15.81
C PRO A 6 2.92 -16.65 14.55
N ASN A 7 3.89 -17.31 13.90
CA ASN A 7 4.65 -16.72 12.77
C ASN A 7 3.76 -16.11 11.68
N LYS A 8 2.58 -16.69 11.42
CA LYS A 8 1.58 -16.15 10.48
C LYS A 8 1.04 -14.78 10.90
N MET A 9 0.76 -14.59 12.18
CA MET A 9 0.27 -13.33 12.72
C MET A 9 1.37 -12.27 12.75
N LEU A 10 2.62 -12.70 12.98
CA LEU A 10 3.79 -11.82 12.91
C LEU A 10 4.04 -11.31 11.48
N ILE A 11 3.94 -12.17 10.46
CA ILE A 11 4.01 -11.78 9.05
C ILE A 11 2.90 -10.78 8.70
N LEU A 12 1.67 -11.05 9.15
CA LEU A 12 0.52 -10.19 8.86
C LEU A 12 0.70 -8.79 9.47
N ILE A 13 1.15 -8.71 10.72
CA ILE A 13 1.49 -7.44 11.39
C ILE A 13 2.58 -6.70 10.61
N LEU A 14 3.65 -7.41 10.20
CA LEU A 14 4.76 -6.81 9.46
C LEU A 14 4.31 -6.27 8.09
N SER A 15 3.43 -6.99 7.38
CA SER A 15 2.85 -6.55 6.11
C SER A 15 1.98 -5.30 6.28
N ILE A 16 1.17 -5.21 7.34
CA ILE A 16 0.37 -4.01 7.65
C ILE A 16 1.29 -2.81 7.94
N ILE A 17 2.33 -3.01 8.76
CA ILE A 17 3.31 -1.97 9.06
C ILE A 17 4.00 -1.50 7.77
N GLY A 18 4.43 -2.44 6.92
CA GLY A 18 5.04 -2.14 5.62
C GLY A 18 4.11 -1.31 4.73
N LEU A 19 2.83 -1.66 4.65
CA LEU A 19 1.84 -0.93 3.85
C LEU A 19 1.69 0.52 4.33
N PHE A 20 1.61 0.74 5.65
CA PHE A 20 1.59 2.09 6.23
C PHE A 20 2.88 2.87 5.92
N LEU A 21 4.05 2.22 6.03
CA LEU A 21 5.33 2.84 5.71
C LEU A 21 5.39 3.31 4.25
N PHE A 22 4.97 2.46 3.31
CA PHE A 22 4.92 2.79 1.89
C PHE A 22 3.89 3.87 1.55
N LEU A 23 2.80 3.96 2.31
CA LEU A 23 1.81 5.01 2.17
C LEU A 23 2.40 6.36 2.61
N ILE A 24 3.10 6.39 3.76
CA ILE A 24 3.82 7.58 4.24
C ILE A 24 4.90 7.99 3.23
N LEU A 25 5.65 7.04 2.68
CA LEU A 25 6.64 7.30 1.63
C LEU A 25 6.01 7.87 0.36
N ASN A 26 4.88 7.33 -0.11
CA ASN A 26 4.15 7.86 -1.28
C ASN A 26 3.71 9.31 -1.08
N ILE A 27 3.29 9.66 0.14
CA ILE A 27 2.90 11.01 0.51
C ILE A 27 4.12 11.94 0.65
N SER A 28 5.26 11.41 1.09
CA SER A 28 6.50 12.19 1.24
C SER A 28 7.20 12.42 -0.11
N THR A 29 7.24 11.42 -0.98
CA THR A 29 7.92 11.49 -2.28
C THR A 29 7.04 12.15 -3.33
N GLY A 30 7.44 13.34 -3.79
CA GLY A 30 6.78 14.01 -4.90
C GLY A 30 7.41 15.37 -5.21
N PRO A 31 7.28 15.83 -6.46
CA PRO A 31 7.96 17.02 -6.96
C PRO A 31 7.51 18.32 -6.26
N ALA A 32 6.33 18.32 -5.65
CA ALA A 32 5.75 19.49 -5.01
C ALA A 32 6.29 19.80 -3.60
N ASN A 33 7.37 19.14 -3.14
CA ASN A 33 8.05 19.43 -1.87
C ASN A 33 7.10 19.53 -0.66
N LEU A 34 6.02 18.75 -0.65
CA LEU A 34 5.13 18.70 0.50
C LEU A 34 5.83 17.94 1.63
N ALA A 35 6.37 18.68 2.59
CA ALA A 35 6.92 18.09 3.80
C ALA A 35 5.81 17.36 4.56
N LEU A 36 6.09 16.15 5.05
CA LEU A 36 5.17 15.35 5.89
C LEU A 36 4.56 16.17 7.04
N GLY A 37 5.35 17.08 7.63
CA GLY A 37 4.90 18.00 8.66
C GLY A 37 3.78 18.93 8.19
N GLN A 38 3.83 19.46 6.98
CA GLN A 38 2.79 20.36 6.45
C GLN A 38 1.46 19.65 6.21
N ILE A 39 1.52 18.38 5.80
CA ILE A 39 0.32 17.54 5.60
C ILE A 39 -0.31 17.20 6.95
N LEU A 40 0.50 16.83 7.95
CA LEU A 40 0.03 16.50 9.29
C LEU A 40 -0.53 17.72 10.02
N SER A 41 0.08 18.90 9.81
CA SER A 41 -0.38 20.19 10.34
C SER A 41 -1.50 20.83 9.49
N PHE A 42 -1.95 20.17 8.41
CA PHE A 42 -2.92 20.71 7.44
C PHE A 42 -2.58 22.10 6.87
N ASN A 43 -1.31 22.52 6.98
CA ASN A 43 -0.83 23.83 6.57
C ASN A 43 -0.30 23.75 5.13
N LEU A 44 -1.22 23.50 4.21
CA LEU A 44 -0.94 23.34 2.78
C LEU A 44 -1.37 24.60 2.03
N ASN A 45 -0.53 25.03 1.07
CA ASN A 45 -0.93 26.05 0.09
C ASN A 45 -2.02 25.48 -0.83
N ASP A 46 -2.81 26.34 -1.50
CA ASP A 46 -3.97 25.91 -2.31
C ASP A 46 -3.59 24.88 -3.39
N ALA A 47 -2.46 25.09 -4.07
CA ALA A 47 -1.91 24.13 -5.04
C ALA A 47 -1.54 22.78 -4.40
N GLY A 48 -1.00 22.79 -3.18
CA GLY A 48 -0.65 21.57 -2.45
C GLY A 48 -1.88 20.77 -2.01
N ARG A 49 -2.97 21.47 -1.64
CA ARG A 49 -4.26 20.83 -1.32
C ARG A 49 -4.87 20.16 -2.54
N LEU A 50 -4.86 20.82 -3.70
CA LEU A 50 -5.38 20.26 -4.95
C LEU A 50 -4.58 19.01 -5.37
N ILE A 51 -3.25 19.08 -5.35
CA ILE A 51 -2.38 17.93 -5.64
C ILE A 51 -2.64 16.77 -4.68
N PHE A 52 -2.87 17.06 -3.39
CA PHE A 52 -3.16 16.02 -2.41
C PHE A 52 -4.47 15.29 -2.71
N TYR A 53 -5.58 16.03 -2.87
CA TYR A 53 -6.91 15.45 -3.05
C TYR A 53 -7.16 14.87 -4.44
N GLU A 54 -6.68 15.53 -5.49
CA GLU A 54 -6.99 15.12 -6.87
C GLU A 54 -5.98 14.16 -7.47
N ILE A 55 -4.75 14.12 -6.96
CA ILE A 55 -3.67 13.30 -7.54
C ILE A 55 -3.22 12.22 -6.56
N ARG A 56 -2.75 12.60 -5.37
CA ARG A 56 -2.06 11.66 -4.47
C ARG A 56 -3.01 10.68 -3.79
N LEU A 57 -4.12 11.17 -3.25
CA LEU A 57 -5.13 10.35 -2.60
C LEU A 57 -5.72 9.29 -3.56
N PRO A 58 -6.24 9.66 -4.75
CA PRO A 58 -6.77 8.66 -5.70
C PRO A 58 -5.68 7.72 -6.23
N LYS A 59 -4.45 8.19 -6.44
CA LYS A 59 -3.32 7.32 -6.83
C LYS A 59 -2.99 6.27 -5.76
N ALA A 60 -2.99 6.65 -4.48
CA ALA A 60 -2.74 5.71 -3.39
C ALA A 60 -3.85 4.64 -3.31
N ILE A 61 -5.11 5.06 -3.44
CA ILE A 61 -6.27 4.15 -3.43
C ILE A 61 -6.19 3.16 -4.60
N THR A 62 -5.94 3.65 -5.82
CA THR A 62 -5.84 2.78 -7.00
C THR A 62 -4.67 1.81 -6.92
N ALA A 63 -3.52 2.22 -6.37
CA ALA A 63 -2.38 1.32 -6.15
C ALA A 63 -2.71 0.19 -5.17
N ILE A 64 -3.40 0.50 -4.07
CA ILE A 64 -3.83 -0.51 -3.09
C ILE A 64 -4.82 -1.48 -3.72
N LEU A 65 -5.86 -0.96 -4.38
CA LEU A 65 -6.88 -1.78 -5.04
C LEU A 65 -6.30 -2.69 -6.12
N ALA A 66 -5.43 -2.15 -6.97
CA ALA A 66 -4.74 -2.93 -8.00
C ALA A 66 -3.85 -4.01 -7.39
N GLY A 67 -3.09 -3.69 -6.33
CA GLY A 67 -2.26 -4.68 -5.62
C GLY A 67 -3.09 -5.81 -4.99
N CYS A 68 -4.23 -5.48 -4.38
CA CYS A 68 -5.17 -6.46 -3.85
C CYS A 68 -5.75 -7.35 -4.96
N ALA A 69 -6.20 -6.75 -6.07
CA ALA A 69 -6.77 -7.49 -7.20
C ALA A 69 -5.74 -8.45 -7.82
N LEU A 70 -4.51 -8.00 -8.02
CA LEU A 70 -3.41 -8.83 -8.52
C LEU A 70 -3.09 -10.00 -7.57
N SER A 71 -3.03 -9.73 -6.27
CA SER A 71 -2.76 -10.76 -5.25
C SER A 71 -3.87 -11.81 -5.19
N LEU A 72 -5.14 -11.37 -5.24
CA LEU A 72 -6.31 -12.26 -5.27
C LEU A 72 -6.36 -13.09 -6.55
N SER A 73 -6.09 -12.47 -7.71
CA SER A 73 -6.04 -13.19 -8.99
C SER A 73 -4.93 -14.25 -9.00
N GLY A 74 -3.76 -13.94 -8.44
CA GLY A 74 -2.67 -14.91 -8.30
C GLY A 74 -3.04 -16.09 -7.40
N LEU A 75 -3.64 -15.81 -6.25
CA LEU A 75 -4.12 -16.85 -5.32
C LEU A 75 -5.20 -17.73 -5.97
N GLN A 76 -6.16 -17.13 -6.70
CA GLN A 76 -7.21 -17.84 -7.40
C GLN A 76 -6.62 -18.77 -8.46
N MET A 77 -5.64 -18.30 -9.24
CA MET A 77 -4.96 -19.12 -10.25
C MET A 77 -4.22 -20.31 -9.62
N GLN A 78 -3.46 -20.07 -8.54
CA GLN A 78 -2.77 -21.14 -7.81
C GLN A 78 -3.76 -22.18 -7.25
N THR A 79 -4.94 -21.75 -6.80
CA THR A 79 -5.98 -22.63 -6.25
C THR A 79 -6.68 -23.45 -7.33
N MET A 80 -7.07 -22.82 -8.45
CA MET A 80 -7.73 -23.49 -9.59
C MET A 80 -6.84 -24.57 -10.19
N PHE A 81 -5.56 -24.28 -10.41
CA PHE A 81 -4.61 -25.24 -10.97
C PHE A 81 -4.01 -26.19 -9.92
N LYS A 82 -4.33 -25.98 -8.63
CA LYS A 82 -3.70 -26.66 -7.48
C LYS A 82 -2.16 -26.72 -7.60
N ASN A 83 -1.59 -25.70 -8.23
CA ASN A 83 -0.18 -25.63 -8.55
C ASN A 83 0.37 -24.28 -8.07
N PRO A 84 1.21 -24.25 -7.03
CA PRO A 84 1.80 -23.01 -6.51
C PRO A 84 2.73 -22.30 -7.51
N LEU A 85 3.09 -22.95 -8.63
CA LEU A 85 3.90 -22.40 -9.73
C LEU A 85 3.08 -22.06 -10.99
N ALA A 86 1.74 -22.15 -10.95
CA ALA A 86 0.91 -21.74 -12.08
C ALA A 86 0.94 -20.21 -12.21
N GLY A 87 1.96 -19.70 -12.91
CA GLY A 87 2.00 -18.43 -13.62
C GLY A 87 1.34 -18.61 -15.00
N PRO A 88 0.82 -17.55 -15.65
CA PRO A 88 0.40 -17.66 -17.06
C PRO A 88 1.57 -18.20 -17.88
N TYR A 89 1.35 -19.35 -18.51
CA TYR A 89 2.36 -20.08 -19.27
C TYR A 89 2.63 -19.31 -20.58
N ASN A 90 3.83 -18.75 -20.72
CA ASN A 90 4.48 -18.60 -22.02
C ASN A 90 5.39 -19.82 -22.22
#